data_AF-A0A0D9NVY3-F1
#
_entry.id   AF-A0A0D9NVY3-F1
#
_cell.length_a   1.000
_cell.length_b   1.000
_cell.length_c   1.000
_cell.angle_alpha   90.00
_cell.angle_beta   90.00
_cell.angle_gamma   90.00
#
_symmetry.space_group_name_H-M   'P 1'
#
loop_
_entity.id
_entity.type
_entity.pdbx_description
1 polymer ?
#
loop_
_entity_poly.entity_id
_entity_poly.type
_entity_poly.pdbx_seq_one_letter_code
_entity_poly.pdbx_strand_id
1 'polypeptide(L)'
;MYCKAFDDIKNVTDRKFTSSKQCFDAHEPEPLPWREPGQFASLCGSSKFTDEDCGTDMYCKAFDDIKNVTDRKFTSSKQCFAAHEPNPNPKLAWKEPGQFASLCGSSKYTDDDCGTEMYCKAFDDIKNVTDRKFTSSKQCFDAHDPKPKA
;
A
#
# COMPACT_ATOMS: atom_id res chain seq x y z
N MET A 1 12.92 17.81 -21.47
CA MET A 1 13.04 19.26 -21.22
C MET A 1 13.86 19.41 -19.95
N TYR A 2 15.03 20.03 -20.06
CA TYR A 2 16.08 19.95 -19.05
C TYR A 2 15.97 21.14 -18.08
N CYS A 3 15.45 20.93 -16.87
CA CYS A 3 15.81 21.76 -15.70
C CYS A 3 17.31 21.52 -15.42
N LYS A 4 18.19 22.00 -16.31
CA LYS A 4 19.64 21.89 -16.13
C LYS A 4 20.06 22.92 -15.08
N ALA A 5 20.89 22.45 -14.14
CA ALA A 5 21.31 23.16 -12.95
C ALA A 5 21.66 24.63 -13.22
N PHE A 6 20.94 25.52 -12.53
CA PHE A 6 21.27 26.95 -12.46
C PHE A 6 22.62 27.18 -11.76
N ASP A 7 23.13 26.16 -11.07
CA ASP A 7 24.25 26.25 -10.15
C ASP A 7 25.64 26.33 -10.84
N ASP A 8 25.74 26.01 -12.14
CA ASP A 8 27.02 25.97 -12.87
C ASP A 8 27.18 27.07 -13.95
N ILE A 9 26.16 27.88 -14.23
CA ILE A 9 26.23 28.89 -15.31
C ILE A 9 25.69 30.23 -14.85
N LYS A 10 26.59 31.24 -14.72
CA LYS A 10 26.29 32.63 -14.33
C LYS A 10 25.30 33.39 -15.25
N ASN A 11 24.66 32.74 -16.21
CA ASN A 11 23.82 33.41 -17.22
C ASN A 11 22.85 32.49 -17.98
N VAL A 12 22.27 31.48 -17.33
CA VAL A 12 21.07 30.81 -17.90
C VAL A 12 19.84 31.32 -17.16
N THR A 13 19.20 32.34 -17.73
CA THR A 13 17.88 32.76 -17.29
C THR A 13 16.83 31.93 -18.00
N ASP A 14 16.45 30.78 -17.44
CA ASP A 14 15.03 30.44 -17.55
C ASP A 14 14.30 31.46 -16.66
N ARG A 15 13.85 32.56 -17.27
CA ARG A 15 13.28 33.72 -16.56
C ARG A 15 12.03 33.38 -15.72
N LYS A 16 11.52 32.14 -15.81
CA LYS A 16 10.38 31.65 -15.03
C LYS A 16 10.73 31.16 -13.64
N PHE A 17 11.95 30.69 -13.40
CA PHE A 17 12.33 30.06 -12.13
C PHE A 17 13.62 30.65 -11.58
N THR A 18 13.62 30.99 -10.29
CA THR A 18 14.75 31.58 -9.56
C THR A 18 15.73 30.54 -9.01
N SER A 19 15.44 29.25 -9.18
CA SER A 19 16.34 28.17 -8.78
C SER A 19 16.01 26.86 -9.50
N SER A 20 16.98 25.94 -9.53
CA SER A 20 16.81 24.56 -9.98
C SER A 20 15.65 23.88 -9.23
N LYS A 21 15.59 24.06 -7.90
CA LYS A 21 14.52 23.50 -7.06
C LYS A 21 13.14 24.01 -7.48
N GLN A 22 12.98 25.30 -7.74
CA GLN A 22 11.69 25.84 -8.17
C GLN A 22 11.26 25.30 -9.55
N CYS A 23 12.22 25.08 -10.47
CA CYS A 23 11.95 24.41 -11.75
C CYS A 23 11.51 22.96 -11.53
N PHE A 24 12.19 22.22 -10.66
CA PHE A 24 11.84 20.83 -10.36
C PHE A 24 10.50 20.73 -9.65
N ASP A 25 10.22 21.55 -8.63
CA ASP A 25 8.95 21.56 -7.91
C ASP A 25 7.79 21.96 -8.86
N ALA A 26 8.01 22.90 -9.78
CA ALA A 26 7.00 23.30 -10.77
C ALA A 26 6.79 22.29 -11.91
N HIS A 27 7.71 21.35 -12.08
CA HIS A 27 7.64 20.27 -13.06
C HIS A 27 7.54 18.89 -12.40
N GLU A 28 7.31 18.84 -11.08
CA GLU A 28 7.00 17.62 -10.39
C GLU A 28 5.62 17.18 -10.88
N PRO A 29 5.50 15.98 -11.49
CA PRO A 29 4.20 15.48 -11.89
C PRO A 29 3.32 15.38 -10.65
N GLU A 30 2.04 15.73 -10.77
CA GLU A 30 1.08 15.42 -9.70
C GLU A 30 1.13 13.92 -9.39
N PRO A 31 1.02 13.54 -8.11
CA PRO A 31 1.03 12.14 -7.72
C PRO A 31 -0.11 11.40 -8.44
N LEU A 32 0.19 10.18 -8.87
CA LEU A 32 -0.82 9.31 -9.46
C LEU A 32 -1.83 8.92 -8.38
N PRO A 33 -3.14 8.89 -8.67
CA PRO A 33 -4.14 8.56 -7.66
C PRO A 33 -3.98 7.12 -7.16
N TRP A 34 -4.22 6.89 -5.87
CA TRP A 34 -4.29 5.53 -5.34
C TRP A 34 -5.53 4.81 -5.88
N ARG A 35 -5.33 3.60 -6.40
CA ARG A 35 -6.40 2.74 -6.94
C ARG A 35 -6.57 1.48 -6.12
N GLU A 36 -7.81 1.23 -5.71
CA GLU A 36 -8.22 -0.08 -5.22
C GLU A 36 -8.26 -1.09 -6.37
N PRO A 37 -8.06 -2.40 -6.10
CA PRO A 37 -8.11 -3.42 -7.13
C PRO A 37 -9.45 -3.42 -7.90
N GLY A 38 -9.36 -3.43 -9.22
CA GLY A 38 -10.53 -3.41 -10.11
C GLY A 38 -11.25 -4.76 -10.19
N GLN A 39 -12.31 -4.82 -11.00
CA GLN A 39 -13.10 -6.04 -11.25
C GLN A 39 -12.28 -7.22 -11.80
N PHE A 40 -11.11 -6.94 -12.39
CA PHE A 40 -10.21 -7.93 -12.99
C PHE A 40 -8.96 -8.21 -12.15
N ALA A 41 -8.94 -7.79 -10.89
CA ALA A 41 -7.80 -7.98 -10.00
C ALA A 41 -7.34 -9.44 -9.89
N SER A 42 -8.26 -10.41 -10.05
CA SER A 42 -7.94 -11.85 -10.07
C SER A 42 -7.04 -12.28 -11.24
N LEU A 43 -6.92 -11.46 -12.28
CA LEU A 43 -6.06 -11.72 -13.44
C LEU A 43 -4.66 -11.11 -13.31
N CYS A 44 -4.44 -10.30 -12.27
CA CYS A 44 -3.15 -9.69 -12.00
C CYS A 44 -2.13 -10.75 -11.60
N GLY A 45 -0.93 -10.67 -12.16
CA GLY A 45 0.03 -11.77 -12.05
C GLY A 45 0.11 -12.68 -13.28
N SER A 46 -0.90 -12.66 -14.16
CA SER A 46 -0.99 -13.63 -15.27
C SER A 46 -0.96 -12.99 -16.67
N SER A 47 -1.79 -11.97 -16.91
CA SER A 47 -2.03 -11.41 -18.26
C SER A 47 -2.16 -9.89 -18.29
N LYS A 48 -2.28 -9.25 -17.11
CA LYS A 48 -2.41 -7.79 -16.96
C LYS A 48 -1.62 -7.30 -15.74
N PHE A 49 -0.99 -6.13 -15.89
CA PHE A 49 -0.17 -5.46 -14.86
C PHE A 49 -0.27 -3.94 -15.01
N THR A 50 -1.48 -3.42 -15.01
CA THR A 50 -1.74 -1.98 -14.96
C THR A 50 -2.26 -1.61 -13.59
N ASP A 51 -2.00 -0.36 -13.20
CA ASP A 51 -2.54 0.22 -11.96
C ASP A 51 -4.08 0.18 -11.96
N GLU A 52 -4.72 0.41 -13.11
CA GLU A 52 -6.18 0.39 -13.26
C GLU A 52 -6.81 -0.99 -13.07
N ASP A 53 -6.19 -2.05 -13.59
CA ASP A 53 -6.77 -3.40 -13.51
C ASP A 53 -6.45 -4.07 -12.16
N CYS A 54 -5.26 -3.79 -11.59
CA CYS A 54 -4.72 -4.50 -10.43
C CYS A 54 -4.80 -3.74 -9.12
N GLY A 55 -5.04 -2.43 -9.17
CA GLY A 55 -4.87 -1.55 -8.03
C GLY A 55 -3.38 -1.29 -7.72
N THR A 56 -3.15 -0.17 -7.04
CA THR A 56 -1.81 0.38 -6.83
C THR A 56 -0.93 -0.54 -5.98
N ASP A 57 -1.49 -1.19 -4.95
CA ASP A 57 -0.71 -2.09 -4.09
C ASP A 57 -0.09 -3.26 -4.87
N MET A 58 -0.91 -3.99 -5.62
CA MET A 58 -0.45 -5.15 -6.38
C MET A 58 0.41 -4.75 -7.58
N TYR A 59 0.04 -3.67 -8.28
CA TYR A 59 0.82 -3.12 -9.38
C TYR A 59 2.23 -2.69 -8.92
N CYS A 60 2.34 -1.92 -7.84
CA CYS A 60 3.63 -1.46 -7.35
C CYS A 60 4.49 -2.58 -6.77
N LYS A 61 3.92 -3.54 -6.02
CA LYS A 61 4.66 -4.72 -5.51
C LYS A 61 5.25 -5.59 -6.64
N ALA A 62 4.59 -5.65 -7.79
CA ALA A 62 5.07 -6.42 -8.94
C ALA A 62 6.45 -5.98 -9.48
N PHE A 63 6.88 -4.73 -9.21
CA PHE A 63 8.18 -4.24 -9.66
C PHE A 63 9.38 -4.85 -8.93
N ASP A 64 9.21 -5.32 -7.70
CA ASP A 64 10.25 -6.03 -6.95
C ASP A 64 10.12 -7.55 -7.13
N ASP A 65 8.89 -8.07 -7.24
CA ASP A 65 8.64 -9.52 -7.31
C ASP A 65 8.75 -10.12 -8.72
N ILE A 66 8.17 -9.45 -9.72
CA ILE A 66 7.96 -9.98 -11.08
C ILE A 66 8.13 -8.89 -12.14
N LYS A 67 9.19 -8.09 -12.01
CA LYS A 67 9.48 -6.93 -12.88
C LYS A 67 9.34 -7.20 -14.38
N ASN A 68 9.65 -8.42 -14.83
CA ASN A 68 9.64 -8.80 -16.25
C ASN A 68 8.27 -8.73 -16.92
N VAL A 69 7.18 -8.85 -16.17
CA VAL A 69 5.81 -8.83 -16.68
C VAL A 69 5.09 -7.49 -16.44
N THR A 70 5.74 -6.56 -15.75
CA THR A 70 5.26 -5.18 -15.59
C THR A 70 5.47 -4.35 -16.86
N ASP A 71 4.83 -3.18 -16.94
CA ASP A 71 5.06 -2.19 -18.00
C ASP A 71 6.41 -1.44 -17.88
N ARG A 72 7.22 -1.77 -16.86
CA ARG A 72 8.57 -1.23 -16.60
C ARG A 72 8.63 0.30 -16.44
N LYS A 73 7.51 0.95 -16.11
CA LYS A 73 7.48 2.40 -15.82
C LYS A 73 8.29 2.78 -14.59
N PHE A 74 8.37 1.88 -13.61
CA PHE A 74 9.13 2.07 -12.38
C PHE A 74 10.29 1.10 -12.27
N THR A 75 11.32 1.50 -11.53
CA THR A 75 12.52 0.69 -11.30
C THR A 75 12.40 -0.25 -10.10
N SER A 76 11.54 0.08 -9.14
CA SER A 76 11.25 -0.66 -7.90
C SER A 76 9.86 -0.34 -7.37
N SER A 77 9.36 -1.18 -6.46
CA SER A 77 8.10 -0.93 -5.75
C SER A 77 8.15 0.39 -4.97
N LYS A 78 9.28 0.69 -4.33
CA LYS A 78 9.48 1.95 -3.60
C LYS A 78 9.31 3.17 -4.51
N GLN A 79 9.86 3.14 -5.72
CA GLN A 79 9.70 4.25 -6.66
C GLN A 79 8.25 4.38 -7.13
N CYS A 80 7.59 3.25 -7.38
CA CYS A 80 6.18 3.24 -7.77
C CYS A 80 5.28 3.87 -6.69
N PHE A 81 5.42 3.44 -5.43
CA PHE A 81 4.63 3.98 -4.32
C PHE A 81 4.92 5.46 -4.06
N ALA A 82 6.17 5.91 -4.23
CA ALA A 82 6.51 7.33 -4.09
C ALA A 82 5.90 8.23 -5.19
N ALA A 83 5.54 7.65 -6.32
CA ALA A 83 4.88 8.37 -7.42
C ALA A 83 3.35 8.39 -7.30
N HIS A 84 2.77 7.65 -6.35
CA HIS A 84 1.33 7.62 -6.10
C HIS A 84 0.97 8.39 -4.82
N GLU A 85 -0.29 8.79 -4.73
CA GLU A 85 -0.89 9.22 -3.49
C GLU A 85 -0.80 8.11 -2.43
N PRO A 86 -0.68 8.46 -1.14
CA PRO A 86 -0.72 7.46 -0.07
C PRO A 86 -2.00 6.63 -0.11
N ASN A 87 -1.89 5.35 0.28
CA ASN A 87 -3.07 4.50 0.46
C ASN A 87 -4.04 5.17 1.46
N PRO A 88 -5.27 5.51 1.06
CA PRO A 88 -6.26 6.12 1.95
C PRO A 88 -6.77 5.13 3.02
N ASN A 89 -6.63 3.82 2.80
CA ASN A 89 -7.04 2.75 3.69
C ASN A 89 -5.87 1.78 3.94
N PRO A 90 -4.84 2.20 4.69
CA PRO A 90 -3.70 1.34 4.98
C PRO A 90 -4.17 0.09 5.75
N LYS A 91 -3.65 -1.07 5.36
CA LYS A 91 -3.93 -2.32 6.05
C LYS A 91 -3.35 -2.31 7.47
N LEU A 92 -4.04 -2.98 8.38
CA LEU A 92 -3.57 -3.23 9.73
C LEU A 92 -2.49 -4.32 9.70
N ALA A 93 -1.41 -4.13 10.45
CA ALA A 93 -0.33 -5.12 10.49
C ALA A 93 -0.82 -6.46 11.05
N TRP A 94 -0.37 -7.58 10.47
CA TRP A 94 -0.60 -8.90 11.03
C TRP A 94 0.12 -9.06 12.38
N LYS A 95 -0.61 -9.53 13.39
CA LYS A 95 -0.09 -9.79 14.74
C LYS A 95 -0.12 -11.28 15.03
N GLU A 96 1.05 -11.83 15.32
CA GLU A 96 1.15 -13.17 15.88
C GLU A 96 0.57 -13.21 17.30
N PRO A 97 -0.01 -14.35 17.72
CA PRO A 97 -0.49 -14.51 19.08
C PRO A 97 0.60 -14.22 20.11
N GLY A 98 0.34 -13.31 21.05
CA GLY A 98 1.26 -13.02 22.14
C GLY A 98 1.37 -14.16 23.16
N GLN A 99 2.29 -14.02 24.12
CA GLN A 99 2.51 -15.01 25.19
C GLN A 99 1.25 -15.34 26.00
N PHE A 100 0.29 -14.41 26.05
CA PHE A 100 -0.98 -14.56 26.78
C PHE A 100 -2.18 -14.80 25.88
N ALA A 101 -1.99 -15.17 24.61
CA ALA A 101 -3.09 -15.42 23.69
C ALA A 101 -4.03 -16.56 24.15
N SER A 102 -3.54 -17.48 24.99
CA SER A 102 -4.36 -18.50 25.66
C SER A 102 -5.43 -17.91 26.58
N LEU A 103 -5.27 -16.66 27.02
CA LEU A 103 -6.23 -15.90 27.82
C LEU A 103 -7.06 -14.93 26.96
N CYS A 104 -6.95 -14.99 25.63
CA CYS A 104 -7.76 -14.17 24.72
C CYS A 104 -9.25 -14.28 25.07
N GLY A 105 -9.94 -13.13 25.14
CA GLY A 105 -11.36 -13.08 25.47
C GLY A 105 -11.69 -13.17 26.96
N SER A 106 -10.70 -13.32 27.85
CA SER A 106 -10.93 -13.31 29.31
C SER A 106 -11.32 -11.93 29.85
N SER A 107 -10.92 -10.86 29.15
CA SER A 107 -11.24 -9.47 29.52
C SER A 107 -11.63 -8.63 28.31
N LYS A 108 -10.86 -8.73 27.22
CA LYS A 108 -11.13 -8.11 25.92
C LYS A 108 -10.80 -9.08 24.79
N TYR A 109 -11.46 -8.90 23.66
CA TYR A 109 -11.22 -9.65 22.44
C TYR A 109 -10.67 -8.69 21.38
N THR A 110 -9.38 -8.41 21.45
CA THR A 110 -8.69 -7.43 20.59
C THR A 110 -7.60 -8.11 19.76
N ASP A 111 -7.25 -7.49 18.63
CA ASP A 111 -6.18 -7.94 17.75
C ASP A 111 -4.81 -8.04 18.47
N ASP A 112 -4.50 -7.10 19.37
CA ASP A 112 -3.25 -7.10 20.16
C ASP A 112 -3.18 -8.24 21.17
N ASP A 113 -4.29 -8.54 21.85
CA ASP A 113 -4.32 -9.54 22.93
C ASP A 113 -4.37 -10.98 22.37
N CYS A 114 -5.12 -11.16 21.28
CA CYS A 114 -5.46 -12.47 20.74
C CYS A 114 -4.58 -12.89 19.56
N GLY A 115 -3.92 -11.93 18.91
CA GLY A 115 -3.35 -12.10 17.58
C GLY A 115 -4.43 -12.09 16.49
N THR A 116 -4.04 -11.69 15.28
CA THR A 116 -4.95 -11.42 14.16
C THR A 116 -5.76 -12.65 13.76
N GLU A 117 -5.16 -13.84 13.79
CA GLU A 117 -5.85 -15.07 13.39
C GLU A 117 -7.04 -15.40 14.30
N MET A 118 -6.84 -15.38 15.63
CA MET A 118 -7.91 -15.66 16.59
C MET A 118 -8.91 -14.50 16.63
N TYR A 119 -8.40 -13.26 16.65
CA TYR A 119 -9.21 -12.06 16.64
C TYR A 119 -10.20 -12.01 15.47
N CYS A 120 -9.73 -12.21 14.23
CA CYS A 120 -10.57 -12.10 13.05
C CYS A 120 -11.60 -13.24 12.95
N LYS A 121 -11.25 -14.49 13.31
CA LYS A 121 -12.18 -15.63 13.26
C LYS A 121 -13.41 -15.45 14.16
N ALA A 122 -13.25 -14.74 15.27
CA ALA A 122 -14.35 -14.49 16.20
C ALA A 122 -15.51 -13.67 15.63
N PHE A 123 -15.27 -12.93 14.55
CA PHE A 123 -16.33 -12.13 13.93
C PHE A 123 -17.38 -12.98 13.22
N ASP A 124 -17.13 -14.25 12.92
CA ASP A 124 -18.20 -15.15 12.45
C ASP A 124 -18.76 -16.03 13.59
N ASP A 125 -17.91 -16.43 14.55
CA ASP A 125 -18.25 -17.42 15.58
C ASP A 125 -18.88 -16.83 16.85
N ILE A 126 -18.38 -15.68 17.33
CA ILE A 126 -18.70 -15.14 18.65
C ILE A 126 -18.83 -13.60 18.63
N LYS A 127 -19.59 -13.06 17.67
CA LYS A 127 -19.84 -11.61 17.46
C LYS A 127 -20.17 -10.78 18.71
N ASN A 128 -20.70 -11.41 19.76
CA ASN A 128 -21.10 -10.71 20.99
C ASN A 128 -19.93 -10.34 21.91
N VAL A 129 -18.76 -10.95 21.74
CA VAL A 129 -17.57 -10.68 22.57
C VAL A 129 -16.49 -9.87 21.84
N THR A 130 -16.63 -9.68 20.53
CA THR A 130 -15.71 -8.83 19.76
C THR A 130 -16.03 -7.34 19.96
N ASP A 131 -15.08 -6.48 19.61
CA ASP A 131 -15.25 -5.02 19.66
C ASP A 131 -16.14 -4.45 18.54
N ARG A 132 -16.73 -5.33 17.71
CA ARG A 132 -17.65 -5.00 16.60
C ARG A 132 -17.07 -4.08 15.52
N LYS A 133 -15.74 -3.96 15.41
CA LYS A 133 -15.09 -3.17 14.34
C LYS A 133 -15.33 -3.75 12.94
N PHE A 134 -15.54 -5.06 12.86
CA PHE A 134 -15.79 -5.76 11.61
C PHE A 134 -17.15 -6.47 11.66
N THR A 135 -17.71 -6.73 10.49
CA THR A 135 -19.01 -7.41 10.32
C THR A 135 -18.88 -8.91 10.07
N SER A 136 -17.68 -9.37 9.67
CA SER A 136 -17.33 -10.76 9.37
C SER A 136 -15.83 -11.00 9.50
N SER A 137 -15.41 -12.26 9.61
CA SER A 137 -13.99 -12.61 9.62
C SER A 137 -13.32 -12.22 8.31
N LYS A 138 -14.01 -12.39 7.18
CA LYS A 138 -13.51 -11.98 5.86
C LYS A 138 -13.16 -10.49 5.83
N GLN A 139 -14.07 -9.63 6.28
CA GLN A 139 -13.81 -8.19 6.32
C GLN A 139 -12.63 -7.86 7.24
N CYS A 140 -12.49 -8.56 8.37
CA CYS A 140 -11.36 -8.39 9.27
C CYS A 140 -10.03 -8.79 8.60
N PHE A 141 -9.96 -9.96 7.97
CA PHE A 141 -8.75 -10.41 7.27
C PHE A 141 -8.40 -9.54 6.06
N ASP A 142 -9.39 -9.08 5.30
CA ASP A 142 -9.14 -8.19 4.14
C ASP A 142 -8.54 -6.84 4.59
N ALA A 143 -8.88 -6.38 5.80
CA ALA A 143 -8.35 -5.16 6.41
C ALA A 143 -6.96 -5.33 7.03
N HIS A 144 -6.44 -6.56 7.16
CA HIS A 144 -5.08 -6.81 7.65
C HIS A 144 -4.13 -7.20 6.52
N ASP A 145 -2.85 -7.00 6.78
CA ASP A 145 -1.79 -7.62 5.99
C ASP A 145 -1.91 -9.15 6.01
N PRO A 146 -1.51 -9.83 4.92
CA PRO A 146 -1.55 -11.29 4.88
C PRO A 146 -0.59 -11.87 5.93
N LYS A 147 -0.97 -13.03 6.48
CA LYS A 147 -0.12 -13.80 7.39
C LYS A 147 1.27 -14.00 6.78
N PRO A 148 2.36 -13.62 7.47
CA PRO A 148 3.72 -13.87 7.01
C PRO A 148 3.94 -15.36 6.76
N LYS A 149 4.66 -15.69 5.67
CA LYS A 149 5.10 -17.07 5.42
C LYS A 149 6.24 -17.40 6.38
N ALA A 150 6.13 -18.54 7.06
CA ALA A 150 7.17 -19.08 7.96
C ALA A 150 8.36 -19.65 7.18
#